data_AF-A0A3N5S5U7-F1
#
_entry.id   AF-A0A3N5S5U7-F1
#
_cell.length_a   1.000
_cell.length_b   1.000
_cell.length_c   1.000
_cell.angle_alpha   90.00
_cell.angle_beta   90.00
_cell.angle_gamma   90.00
#
_symmetry.space_group_name_H-M   'P 1'
#
loop_
_entity.id
_entity.type
_entity.pdbx_description
1 polymer ?
#
loop_
_entity_poly.entity_id
_entity_poly.type
_entity_poly.pdbx_seq_one_letter_code
_entity_poly.pdbx_strand_id
1 'polypeptide(L)'
;MKNRPRPECHGECRWLTRPWRRAVIMGLALNVWALGGGSSRAAAKADARREETLTRITSLSLPERDRLRQNLKLFRELPDAERDRLRKLHAQLEADSRSGGNLKLVLNNYYDWLKTLTPGQRSDLQREADAATRRKNVAELLQKQQEAADPSNPRRRRMGLSAADLEPVMQVLERQLLSEGYLTEGALTDKTGLARYSVVLRSAFGSDRRESFPPAWMRPELLDELIAAVGDEEQRRLLARDRDVRRRAGRLFVAIFSGVMLEFRSQGEGIDRSKLEEFFVGLKGERQDEIMRLPPDTQNMRLRRMYMEAHPEEFPQPPMVPPWLGQVMRAGGRGLGGGERPGPGGPMGRGPEFGPGPEGDPPAGANGEDRNPRRPGPGGERGPRGRGRDRNRKPDA
;
A
#
# COMPACT_ATOMS: atom_id res chain seq x y z
N MET A 1 19.21 -25.43 -65.77
CA MET A 1 19.17 -26.85 -65.35
C MET A 1 18.88 -26.92 -63.85
N LYS A 2 17.81 -27.65 -63.46
CA LYS A 2 17.41 -28.09 -62.09
C LYS A 2 17.21 -26.95 -61.05
N ASN A 3 16.03 -26.36 -60.83
CA ASN A 3 14.70 -26.90 -60.48
C ASN A 3 14.70 -27.92 -59.33
N ARG A 4 14.29 -27.49 -58.11
CA ARG A 4 13.28 -28.12 -57.23
C ARG A 4 13.03 -27.28 -55.94
N PRO A 5 11.88 -27.46 -55.24
CA PRO A 5 11.05 -26.34 -54.80
C PRO A 5 10.67 -26.35 -53.30
N ARG A 6 9.94 -25.31 -52.85
CA ARG A 6 9.04 -25.36 -51.69
C ARG A 6 7.85 -26.31 -51.95
N PRO A 7 7.17 -26.78 -50.88
CA PRO A 7 5.72 -26.85 -50.95
C PRO A 7 5.01 -26.20 -49.75
N GLU A 8 3.86 -25.62 -50.07
CA GLU A 8 2.79 -25.14 -49.20
C GLU A 8 1.78 -26.26 -48.88
N CYS A 9 1.03 -26.03 -47.81
CA CYS A 9 -0.33 -26.46 -47.41
C CYS A 9 -1.12 -27.49 -48.25
N HIS A 10 -1.70 -28.50 -47.60
CA HIS A 10 -3.14 -28.69 -47.32
C HIS A 10 -3.49 -30.17 -47.07
N GLY A 11 -4.40 -30.42 -46.11
CA GLY A 11 -5.45 -31.42 -46.27
C GLY A 11 -5.32 -32.75 -45.53
N GLU A 12 -6.45 -33.12 -44.90
CA GLU A 12 -6.88 -34.47 -44.51
C GLU A 12 -6.40 -35.00 -43.15
N CYS A 13 -7.28 -35.03 -42.13
CA CYS A 13 -8.40 -35.97 -41.92
C CYS A 13 -7.97 -37.40 -41.59
N ARG A 14 -8.61 -37.92 -40.51
CA ARG A 14 -8.79 -39.33 -40.15
C ARG A 14 -7.54 -40.13 -39.80
N TRP A 15 -7.35 -40.35 -38.50
CA TRP A 15 -7.06 -41.70 -38.02
C TRP A 15 -7.87 -42.01 -36.75
N LEU A 16 -8.79 -42.97 -36.93
CA LEU A 16 -9.18 -44.08 -36.03
C LEU A 16 -9.90 -43.75 -34.71
N THR A 17 -11.24 -43.74 -34.66
CA THR A 17 -12.17 -44.90 -34.53
C THR A 17 -12.01 -45.75 -33.26
N ARG A 18 -12.95 -45.51 -32.31
CA ARG A 18 -13.72 -46.43 -31.43
C ARG A 18 -13.73 -47.93 -31.85
N PRO A 19 -14.41 -48.84 -31.11
CA PRO A 19 -14.48 -49.12 -29.67
C PRO A 19 -14.32 -50.64 -29.40
N TRP A 20 -14.00 -51.09 -28.18
CA TRP A 20 -14.19 -52.51 -27.83
C TRP A 20 -15.39 -52.71 -26.91
N ARG A 21 -16.30 -53.54 -27.43
CA ARG A 21 -17.58 -53.93 -26.85
C ARG A 21 -17.37 -55.00 -25.77
N ARG A 22 -18.36 -55.00 -24.87
CA ARG A 22 -18.83 -56.07 -23.99
C ARG A 22 -18.51 -57.49 -24.48
N ALA A 23 -18.04 -58.33 -23.54
CA ALA A 23 -18.36 -59.76 -23.50
C ALA A 23 -18.58 -60.18 -22.03
N VAL A 24 -19.69 -60.90 -21.82
CA VAL A 24 -20.22 -61.45 -20.58
C VAL A 24 -19.62 -62.84 -20.35
N ILE A 25 -19.25 -63.18 -19.12
CA ILE A 25 -19.28 -64.58 -18.64
C ILE A 25 -19.92 -64.60 -17.26
N MET A 26 -21.06 -65.30 -17.18
CA MET A 26 -21.70 -65.78 -15.96
C MET A 26 -20.84 -66.88 -15.31
N GLY A 27 -20.73 -66.83 -13.99
CA GLY A 27 -20.15 -67.90 -13.18
C GLY A 27 -20.67 -67.83 -11.74
N LEU A 28 -21.89 -68.36 -11.55
CA LEU A 28 -22.55 -68.62 -10.28
C LEU A 28 -21.70 -69.55 -9.40
N ALA A 29 -21.46 -69.17 -8.15
CA ALA A 29 -21.20 -70.10 -7.06
C ALA A 29 -21.90 -69.60 -5.77
N LEU A 30 -23.00 -70.30 -5.48
CA LEU A 30 -23.64 -70.60 -4.19
C LEU A 30 -23.61 -69.58 -3.03
N ASN A 31 -24.81 -69.08 -2.73
CA ASN A 31 -25.51 -69.15 -1.45
C ASN A 31 -24.69 -69.47 -0.18
N VAL A 32 -24.53 -68.46 0.69
CA VAL A 32 -24.87 -68.60 2.12
C VAL A 32 -25.53 -67.30 2.58
N TRP A 33 -26.71 -67.47 3.17
CA TRP A 33 -27.40 -66.49 4.01
C TRP A 33 -26.45 -65.77 4.97
N ALA A 34 -26.37 -64.44 4.87
CA ALA A 34 -26.01 -63.57 5.99
C ALA A 34 -26.75 -62.23 5.85
N LEU A 35 -28.08 -62.32 5.84
CA LEU A 35 -28.91 -61.23 6.37
C LEU A 35 -28.52 -61.06 7.85
N GLY A 36 -27.97 -59.89 8.21
CA GLY A 36 -27.87 -59.47 9.62
C GLY A 36 -26.53 -58.96 10.15
N GLY A 37 -25.46 -58.80 9.35
CA GLY A 37 -24.15 -58.37 9.87
C GLY A 37 -23.57 -57.05 9.34
N GLY A 38 -24.06 -56.55 8.20
CA GLY A 38 -23.48 -55.37 7.53
C GLY A 38 -24.00 -54.02 8.01
N SER A 39 -25.25 -53.96 8.52
CA SER A 39 -25.84 -52.70 9.00
C SER A 39 -25.30 -52.28 10.37
N SER A 40 -24.95 -53.24 11.25
CA SER A 40 -24.50 -52.94 12.61
C SER A 40 -23.12 -52.29 12.64
N ARG A 41 -22.17 -52.69 11.78
CA ARG A 41 -20.84 -52.06 11.71
C ARG A 41 -20.87 -50.66 11.08
N ALA A 42 -21.72 -50.43 10.07
CA ALA A 42 -21.88 -49.11 9.47
C ALA A 42 -22.63 -48.15 10.40
N ALA A 43 -23.69 -48.63 11.07
CA ALA A 43 -24.41 -47.90 12.09
C ALA A 43 -23.52 -47.59 13.31
N ALA A 44 -22.78 -48.57 13.84
CA ALA A 44 -21.85 -48.35 14.95
C ALA A 44 -20.73 -47.35 14.60
N LYS A 45 -20.22 -47.36 13.35
CA LYS A 45 -19.26 -46.34 12.89
C LYS A 45 -19.90 -44.95 12.76
N ALA A 46 -21.17 -44.87 12.38
CA ALA A 46 -21.91 -43.60 12.31
C ALA A 46 -22.20 -43.06 13.72
N ASP A 47 -22.56 -43.91 14.66
CA ASP A 47 -22.83 -43.54 16.05
C ASP A 47 -21.54 -43.13 16.77
N ALA A 48 -20.44 -43.85 16.58
CA ALA A 48 -19.13 -43.43 17.09
C ALA A 48 -18.70 -42.05 16.56
N ARG A 49 -18.94 -41.74 15.28
CA ARG A 49 -18.66 -40.40 14.72
C ARG A 49 -19.57 -39.32 15.30
N ARG A 50 -20.83 -39.64 15.58
CA ARG A 50 -21.77 -38.70 16.24
C ARG A 50 -21.30 -38.41 17.65
N GLU A 51 -20.90 -39.42 18.40
CA GLU A 51 -20.39 -39.30 19.77
C GLU A 51 -19.08 -38.49 19.81
N GLU A 52 -18.15 -38.75 18.89
CA GLU A 52 -16.93 -37.95 18.72
C GLU A 52 -17.26 -36.48 18.39
N THR A 53 -18.23 -36.24 17.51
CA THR A 53 -18.68 -34.89 17.14
C THR A 53 -19.33 -34.17 18.33
N LEU A 54 -20.16 -34.87 19.10
CA LEU A 54 -20.81 -34.31 20.29
C LEU A 54 -19.76 -33.96 21.36
N THR A 55 -18.83 -34.86 21.62
CA THR A 55 -17.71 -34.65 22.56
C THR A 55 -16.85 -33.45 22.14
N ARG A 56 -16.61 -33.31 20.83
CA ARG A 56 -15.89 -32.16 20.29
C ARG A 56 -16.67 -30.85 20.42
N ILE A 57 -17.99 -30.87 20.23
CA ILE A 57 -18.82 -29.66 20.37
C ILE A 57 -18.97 -29.26 21.83
N THR A 58 -19.06 -30.22 22.75
CA THR A 58 -19.18 -29.94 24.19
C THR A 58 -17.87 -29.43 24.79
N SER A 59 -16.72 -29.77 24.22
CA SER A 59 -15.41 -29.25 24.63
C SER A 59 -15.09 -27.84 24.10
N LEU A 60 -15.89 -27.30 23.16
CA LEU A 60 -15.76 -25.92 22.70
C LEU A 60 -16.26 -24.91 23.75
N SER A 61 -15.58 -23.77 23.84
CA SER A 61 -16.01 -22.63 24.65
C SER A 61 -17.36 -22.06 24.18
N LEU A 62 -18.02 -21.24 25.01
CA LEU A 62 -19.29 -20.59 24.64
C LEU A 62 -19.18 -19.77 23.33
N PRO A 63 -18.17 -18.89 23.14
CA PRO A 63 -18.00 -18.14 21.90
C PRO A 63 -17.78 -19.03 20.67
N GLU A 64 -17.03 -20.12 20.82
CA GLU A 64 -16.76 -21.05 19.72
C GLU A 64 -18.01 -21.83 19.31
N ARG A 65 -18.85 -22.25 20.28
CA ARG A 65 -20.14 -22.89 20.00
C ARG A 65 -21.10 -21.95 19.29
N ASP A 66 -21.14 -20.67 19.68
CA ASP A 66 -22.00 -19.70 19.01
C ASP A 66 -21.52 -19.41 17.59
N ARG A 67 -20.21 -19.29 17.37
CA ARG A 67 -19.63 -19.20 16.03
C ARG A 67 -19.96 -20.44 15.18
N LEU A 68 -19.89 -21.63 15.76
CA LEU A 68 -20.25 -22.88 15.07
C LEU A 68 -21.73 -22.90 14.68
N ARG A 69 -22.63 -22.45 15.56
CA ARG A 69 -24.07 -22.32 15.28
C ARG A 69 -24.35 -21.34 14.14
N GLN A 70 -23.69 -20.18 14.16
CA GLN A 70 -23.81 -19.19 13.08
C GLN A 70 -23.31 -19.75 11.74
N ASN A 71 -22.14 -20.39 11.73
CA ASN A 71 -21.61 -21.03 10.52
C ASN A 71 -22.54 -22.12 9.99
N LEU A 72 -23.15 -22.91 10.87
CA LEU A 72 -24.12 -23.93 10.47
C LEU A 72 -25.39 -23.31 9.88
N LYS A 73 -25.88 -22.21 10.46
CA LYS A 73 -27.02 -21.45 9.90
C LYS A 73 -26.69 -20.95 8.49
N LEU A 74 -25.57 -20.26 8.33
CA LEU A 74 -25.12 -19.75 7.03
C LEU A 74 -24.94 -20.88 6.01
N PHE A 75 -24.34 -21.99 6.41
CA PHE A 75 -24.18 -23.16 5.54
C PHE A 75 -25.52 -23.74 5.08
N ARG A 76 -26.53 -23.76 5.94
CA ARG A 76 -27.88 -24.22 5.59
C ARG A 76 -28.60 -23.26 4.64
N GLU A 77 -28.30 -21.97 4.71
CA GLU A 77 -28.87 -20.95 3.82
C GLU A 77 -28.23 -20.95 2.42
N LEU A 78 -27.09 -21.62 2.22
CA LEU A 78 -26.45 -21.75 0.91
C LEU A 78 -27.29 -22.60 -0.08
N PRO A 79 -27.22 -22.30 -1.39
CA PRO A 79 -27.80 -23.14 -2.43
C PRO A 79 -27.24 -24.56 -2.42
N ASP A 80 -28.05 -25.55 -2.80
CA ASP A 80 -27.67 -26.97 -2.80
C ASP A 80 -26.37 -27.27 -3.53
N ALA A 81 -26.20 -26.67 -4.71
CA ALA A 81 -24.98 -26.82 -5.52
C ALA A 81 -23.72 -26.38 -4.76
N GLU A 82 -23.81 -25.29 -3.99
CA GLU A 82 -22.68 -24.77 -3.22
C GLU A 82 -22.44 -25.60 -1.95
N ARG A 83 -23.51 -26.08 -1.29
CA ARG A 83 -23.40 -27.02 -0.16
C ARG A 83 -22.69 -28.30 -0.57
N ASP A 84 -23.04 -28.85 -1.73
CA ASP A 84 -22.41 -30.07 -2.26
C ASP A 84 -20.97 -29.85 -2.68
N ARG A 85 -20.66 -28.69 -3.26
CA ARG A 85 -19.28 -28.29 -3.56
C ARG A 85 -18.43 -28.24 -2.29
N LEU A 86 -18.93 -27.62 -1.22
CA LEU A 86 -18.24 -27.53 0.06
C LEU A 86 -18.05 -28.90 0.73
N ARG A 87 -19.07 -29.78 0.65
CA ARG A 87 -18.94 -31.18 1.13
C ARG A 87 -17.84 -31.94 0.39
N LYS A 88 -17.77 -31.78 -0.94
CA LYS A 88 -16.71 -32.40 -1.76
C LYS A 88 -15.33 -31.87 -1.37
N LEU A 89 -15.18 -30.56 -1.20
CA LEU A 89 -13.93 -29.95 -0.74
C LEU A 89 -13.52 -30.45 0.64
N HIS A 90 -14.47 -30.55 1.58
CA HIS A 90 -14.20 -31.08 2.91
C HIS A 90 -13.73 -32.54 2.84
N ALA A 91 -14.38 -33.39 2.02
CA ALA A 91 -13.95 -34.77 1.82
C ALA A 91 -12.54 -34.88 1.23
N GLN A 92 -12.16 -33.97 0.31
CA GLN A 92 -10.81 -33.89 -0.24
C GLN A 92 -9.79 -33.48 0.83
N LEU A 93 -10.10 -32.51 1.68
CA LEU A 93 -9.23 -32.08 2.78
C LEU A 93 -9.04 -33.17 3.85
N GLU A 94 -10.10 -33.91 4.17
CA GLU A 94 -10.04 -35.05 5.10
C GLU A 94 -9.22 -36.20 4.52
N ALA A 95 -9.31 -36.45 3.21
CA ALA A 95 -8.48 -37.44 2.53
C ALA A 95 -7.00 -36.99 2.51
N ASP A 96 -6.72 -35.74 2.13
CA ASP A 96 -5.37 -35.16 2.11
C ASP A 96 -4.71 -35.17 3.49
N SER A 97 -5.48 -34.91 4.55
CA SER A 97 -4.98 -34.96 5.94
C SER A 97 -4.45 -36.36 6.32
N ARG A 98 -4.94 -37.43 5.69
CA ARG A 98 -4.44 -38.80 5.90
C ARG A 98 -3.20 -39.12 5.06
N SER A 99 -2.86 -38.26 4.10
CA SER A 99 -1.78 -38.46 3.11
C SER A 99 -0.69 -37.39 3.18
N GLY A 100 -0.59 -36.64 4.29
CA GLY A 100 0.46 -35.65 4.53
C GLY A 100 0.00 -34.20 4.65
N GLY A 101 -1.28 -33.89 4.38
CA GLY A 101 -1.90 -32.61 4.75
C GLY A 101 -1.49 -31.37 3.93
N ASN A 102 -0.96 -31.56 2.72
CA ASN A 102 -0.45 -30.46 1.88
C ASN A 102 -1.53 -29.46 1.48
N LEU A 103 -2.75 -29.92 1.14
CA LEU A 103 -3.84 -29.03 0.74
C LEU A 103 -4.35 -28.20 1.92
N LYS A 104 -4.44 -28.82 3.10
CA LYS A 104 -4.83 -28.13 4.34
C LYS A 104 -3.81 -27.05 4.71
N LEU A 105 -2.51 -27.36 4.58
CA LEU A 105 -1.44 -26.40 4.81
C LEU A 105 -1.52 -25.21 3.84
N VAL A 106 -1.68 -25.47 2.54
CA VAL A 106 -1.82 -24.42 1.52
C VAL A 106 -3.02 -23.53 1.81
N LEU A 107 -4.16 -24.10 2.20
CA LEU A 107 -5.36 -23.34 2.54
C LEU A 107 -5.13 -22.42 3.74
N ASN A 108 -4.49 -22.92 4.79
CA ASN A 108 -4.16 -22.14 5.98
C ASN A 108 -3.20 -21.00 5.65
N ASN A 109 -2.11 -21.30 4.94
CA ASN A 109 -1.14 -20.29 4.51
C ASN A 109 -1.80 -19.21 3.66
N TYR A 110 -2.70 -19.60 2.75
CA TYR A 110 -3.46 -18.66 1.94
C TYR A 110 -4.40 -17.80 2.78
N TYR A 111 -5.10 -18.39 3.76
CA TYR A 111 -5.99 -17.66 4.66
C TYR A 111 -5.24 -16.65 5.54
N ASP A 112 -4.10 -17.06 6.10
CA ASP A 112 -3.26 -16.18 6.90
C ASP A 112 -2.64 -15.07 6.05
N TRP A 113 -2.20 -15.39 4.84
CA TRP A 113 -1.76 -14.39 3.88
C TRP A 113 -2.86 -13.40 3.50
N LEU A 114 -4.10 -13.85 3.27
CA LEU A 114 -5.23 -12.95 2.96
C LEU A 114 -5.45 -11.91 4.07
N LYS A 115 -5.18 -12.23 5.34
CA LYS A 115 -5.27 -11.26 6.45
C LYS A 115 -4.28 -10.11 6.32
N THR A 116 -3.18 -10.30 5.58
CA THR A 116 -2.17 -9.26 5.32
C THR A 116 -2.58 -8.30 4.19
N LEU A 117 -3.64 -8.60 3.44
CA LEU A 117 -4.09 -7.79 2.30
C LEU A 117 -5.08 -6.70 2.71
N THR A 118 -5.05 -5.59 1.97
CA THR A 118 -6.04 -4.52 2.09
C THR A 118 -7.46 -5.04 1.75
N PRO A 119 -8.53 -4.42 2.30
CA PRO A 119 -9.91 -4.81 1.97
C PRO A 119 -10.22 -4.77 0.47
N GLY A 120 -9.68 -3.79 -0.27
CA GLY A 120 -9.84 -3.70 -1.73
C GLY A 120 -9.22 -4.89 -2.44
N GLN A 121 -7.95 -5.20 -2.16
CA GLN A 121 -7.26 -6.36 -2.73
C GLN A 121 -7.97 -7.69 -2.44
N ARG A 122 -8.51 -7.86 -1.22
CA ARG A 122 -9.33 -9.04 -0.88
C ARG A 122 -10.61 -9.11 -1.69
N SER A 123 -11.33 -7.98 -1.83
CA SER A 123 -12.53 -7.90 -2.65
C SER A 123 -12.23 -8.22 -4.11
N ASP A 124 -11.14 -7.70 -4.67
CA ASP A 124 -10.75 -7.94 -6.06
C ASP A 124 -10.44 -9.43 -6.30
N LEU A 125 -9.70 -10.05 -5.38
CA LEU A 125 -9.43 -11.50 -5.44
C LEU A 125 -10.70 -12.35 -5.28
N GLN A 126 -11.68 -11.89 -4.49
CA GLN A 126 -12.95 -12.59 -4.30
C GLN A 126 -13.85 -12.50 -5.54
N ARG A 127 -13.90 -11.34 -6.20
CA ARG A 127 -14.71 -11.10 -7.40
C ARG A 127 -14.17 -11.82 -8.64
N GLU A 128 -12.87 -12.09 -8.68
CA GLU A 128 -12.23 -12.76 -9.80
C GLU A 128 -12.71 -14.22 -9.91
N ALA A 129 -13.60 -14.53 -10.86
CA ALA A 129 -14.19 -15.85 -11.01
C ALA A 129 -13.22 -16.86 -11.64
N ASP A 130 -12.27 -16.41 -12.46
CA ASP A 130 -11.31 -17.27 -13.14
C ASP A 130 -10.14 -17.66 -12.21
N ALA A 131 -9.94 -18.98 -12.05
CA ALA A 131 -8.89 -19.51 -11.20
C ALA A 131 -7.47 -19.25 -11.71
N ALA A 132 -7.27 -19.11 -13.03
CA ALA A 132 -5.96 -18.78 -13.59
C ALA A 132 -5.59 -17.32 -13.31
N THR A 133 -6.52 -16.41 -13.58
CA THR A 133 -6.37 -14.98 -13.33
C THR A 133 -6.21 -14.68 -11.84
N ARG A 134 -7.02 -15.32 -10.98
CA ARG A 134 -6.88 -15.18 -9.52
C ARG A 134 -5.48 -15.59 -9.03
N ARG A 135 -4.92 -16.70 -9.55
CA ARG A 135 -3.56 -17.14 -9.21
C ARG A 135 -2.49 -16.13 -9.64
N LYS A 136 -2.63 -15.54 -10.83
CA LYS A 136 -1.73 -14.49 -11.31
C LYS A 136 -1.76 -13.27 -10.39
N ASN A 137 -2.96 -12.82 -10.00
CA ASN A 137 -3.13 -11.68 -9.09
C ASN A 137 -2.52 -11.96 -7.71
N VAL A 138 -2.68 -13.19 -7.18
CA VAL A 138 -2.03 -13.62 -5.93
C VAL A 138 -0.51 -13.56 -6.06
N ALA A 139 0.06 -14.09 -7.15
CA ALA A 139 1.51 -14.06 -7.37
C ALA A 139 2.06 -12.63 -7.45
N GLU A 140 1.36 -11.72 -8.13
CA GLU A 140 1.76 -10.31 -8.23
C GLU A 140 1.73 -9.61 -6.86
N LEU A 141 0.70 -9.88 -6.05
CA LEU A 141 0.60 -9.32 -4.70
C LEU A 141 1.69 -9.86 -3.76
N LEU A 142 1.98 -11.16 -3.82
CA LEU A 142 3.09 -11.76 -3.08
C LEU A 142 4.44 -11.16 -3.49
N GLN A 143 4.66 -10.98 -4.79
CA GLN A 143 5.89 -10.35 -5.30
C GLN A 143 6.02 -8.92 -4.78
N LYS A 144 4.95 -8.10 -4.83
CA LYS A 144 4.97 -6.73 -4.29
C LYS A 144 5.27 -6.70 -2.79
N GLN A 145 4.75 -7.66 -2.02
CA GLN A 145 5.05 -7.77 -0.59
C GLN A 145 6.51 -8.18 -0.34
N GLN A 146 7.05 -9.12 -1.11
CA GLN A 146 8.45 -9.51 -1.02
C GLN A 146 9.39 -8.36 -1.39
N GLU A 147 9.11 -7.64 -2.49
CA GLU A 147 9.83 -6.43 -2.87
C GLU A 147 9.74 -5.34 -1.80
N ALA A 148 8.60 -5.22 -1.11
CA ALA A 148 8.43 -4.26 -0.02
C ALA A 148 9.14 -4.69 1.27
N ALA A 149 9.30 -5.99 1.51
CA ALA A 149 9.94 -6.55 2.71
C ALA A 149 11.46 -6.67 2.59
N ASP A 150 12.01 -6.72 1.37
CA ASP A 150 13.44 -6.86 1.13
C ASP A 150 14.23 -5.59 1.52
N PRO A 151 15.11 -5.64 2.55
CA PRO A 151 15.94 -4.53 2.97
C PRO A 151 17.07 -4.19 1.96
N SER A 152 17.36 -5.09 1.02
CA SER A 152 18.32 -4.87 -0.07
C SER A 152 17.70 -4.18 -1.29
N ASN A 153 16.37 -3.95 -1.30
CA ASN A 153 15.70 -3.30 -2.42
C ASN A 153 16.25 -1.89 -2.67
N PRO A 154 16.86 -1.61 -3.84
CA PRO A 154 17.46 -0.32 -4.15
C PRO A 154 16.42 0.82 -4.14
N ARG A 155 15.13 0.54 -4.28
CA ARG A 155 14.07 1.56 -4.17
C ARG A 155 13.89 2.08 -2.74
N ARG A 156 14.13 1.25 -1.71
CA ARG A 156 14.15 1.69 -0.30
C ARG A 156 15.47 2.38 0.06
N ARG A 157 16.62 1.84 -0.37
CA ARG A 157 17.94 2.49 -0.22
C ARG A 157 18.02 3.86 -0.89
N ARG A 158 17.28 4.07 -1.99
CA ARG A 158 17.27 5.34 -2.73
C ARG A 158 16.61 6.50 -2.00
N MET A 159 15.78 6.28 -0.98
CA MET A 159 15.02 7.38 -0.37
C MET A 159 15.60 7.89 0.96
N GLY A 160 16.27 7.06 1.77
CA GLY A 160 16.75 7.46 3.10
C GLY A 160 18.14 6.96 3.47
N LEU A 161 18.83 7.68 4.35
CA LEU A 161 20.06 7.21 4.98
C LEU A 161 19.74 6.08 5.98
N SER A 162 20.61 5.08 6.04
CA SER A 162 20.55 4.08 7.11
C SER A 162 20.86 4.72 8.46
N ALA A 163 20.51 4.08 9.59
CA ALA A 163 20.89 4.61 10.91
C ALA A 163 22.43 4.73 11.06
N ALA A 164 23.19 3.81 10.45
CA ALA A 164 24.65 3.83 10.46
C ALA A 164 25.25 4.99 9.65
N ASP A 165 24.60 5.38 8.54
CA ASP A 165 25.03 6.53 7.73
C ASP A 165 24.48 7.86 8.23
N LEU A 166 23.32 7.85 8.88
CA LEU A 166 22.65 9.03 9.39
C LEU A 166 23.47 9.68 10.51
N GLU A 167 24.00 8.88 11.44
CA GLU A 167 24.77 9.36 12.58
C GLU A 167 26.00 10.22 12.17
N PRO A 168 26.92 9.75 11.30
CA PRO A 168 28.04 10.57 10.82
C PRO A 168 27.61 11.85 10.11
N VAL A 169 26.57 11.78 9.27
CA VAL A 169 26.06 12.95 8.53
C VAL A 169 25.48 13.99 9.50
N MET A 170 24.77 13.53 10.53
CA MET A 170 24.20 14.40 11.56
C MET A 170 25.28 15.03 12.44
N GLN A 171 26.37 14.34 12.75
CA GLN A 171 27.52 14.91 13.47
C GLN A 171 28.20 16.04 12.68
N VAL A 172 28.36 15.89 11.36
CA VAL A 172 28.91 16.94 10.50
C VAL A 172 27.98 18.17 10.49
N LEU A 173 26.66 17.96 10.38
CA LEU A 173 25.67 19.04 10.47
C LEU A 173 25.72 19.74 11.84
N GLU A 174 25.74 18.97 12.92
CA GLU A 174 25.79 19.48 14.29
C GLU A 174 26.99 20.41 14.51
N ARG A 175 28.19 19.96 14.14
CA ARG A 175 29.42 20.73 14.25
C ARG A 175 29.34 22.04 13.46
N GLN A 176 28.77 22.02 12.25
CA GLN A 176 28.60 23.22 11.45
C GLN A 176 27.59 24.20 12.08
N LEU A 177 26.48 23.70 12.60
CA LEU A 177 25.48 24.58 13.21
C LEU A 177 25.97 25.20 14.52
N LEU A 178 26.81 24.47 15.28
CA LEU A 178 27.51 25.01 16.44
C LEU A 178 28.50 26.11 16.03
N SER A 179 29.30 25.90 14.98
CA SER A 179 30.30 26.88 14.53
C SER A 179 29.68 28.17 13.98
N GLU A 180 28.53 28.07 13.32
CA GLU A 180 27.78 29.20 12.79
C GLU A 180 26.86 29.86 13.84
N GLY A 181 26.84 29.34 15.09
CA GLY A 181 26.03 29.89 16.18
C GLY A 181 24.53 29.64 16.06
N TYR A 182 24.11 28.71 15.20
CA TYR A 182 22.70 28.33 15.04
C TYR A 182 22.22 27.30 16.06
N LEU A 183 23.15 26.62 16.72
CA LEU A 183 22.91 25.63 17.75
C LEU A 183 23.76 25.98 18.97
N THR A 184 23.22 25.74 20.17
CA THR A 184 23.97 25.91 21.43
C THR A 184 24.28 24.53 22.01
N GLU A 185 25.46 24.36 22.62
CA GLU A 185 25.85 23.07 23.21
C GLU A 185 24.83 22.58 24.26
N GLY A 186 24.30 23.51 25.07
CA GLY A 186 23.25 23.21 26.05
C GLY A 186 21.94 22.70 25.46
N ALA A 187 21.65 22.96 24.18
CA ALA A 187 20.45 22.46 23.54
C ALA A 187 20.50 20.94 23.31
N LEU A 188 21.70 20.37 23.21
CA LEU A 188 21.92 18.95 22.92
C LEU A 188 22.17 18.11 24.17
N THR A 189 22.34 18.74 25.35
CA THR A 189 22.53 18.03 26.61
C THR A 189 21.40 17.01 26.83
N ASP A 190 21.81 15.79 27.18
CA ASP A 190 20.98 14.60 27.42
C ASP A 190 20.13 14.11 26.24
N LYS A 191 20.40 14.58 25.01
CA LYS A 191 19.66 14.17 23.80
C LYS A 191 20.50 13.24 22.94
N THR A 192 19.94 12.09 22.60
CA THR A 192 20.54 11.09 21.71
C THR A 192 19.57 10.67 20.60
N GLY A 193 20.11 10.04 19.55
CA GLY A 193 19.33 9.54 18.41
C GLY A 193 18.35 10.57 17.85
N LEU A 194 17.10 10.15 17.67
CA LEU A 194 16.02 10.98 17.14
C LEU A 194 15.81 12.31 17.88
N ALA A 195 15.93 12.33 19.21
CA ALA A 195 15.78 13.58 19.99
C ALA A 195 16.82 14.60 19.55
N ARG A 196 18.08 14.17 19.47
CA ARG A 196 19.20 15.01 19.02
C ARG A 196 18.99 15.45 17.57
N TYR A 197 18.61 14.53 16.69
CA TYR A 197 18.38 14.84 15.27
C TYR A 197 17.27 15.86 15.05
N SER A 198 16.20 15.78 15.85
CA SER A 198 15.09 16.74 15.77
C SER A 198 15.54 18.16 16.11
N VAL A 199 16.41 18.32 17.12
CA VAL A 199 16.95 19.62 17.55
C VAL A 199 17.90 20.18 16.49
N VAL A 200 18.82 19.35 15.97
CA VAL A 200 19.77 19.73 14.92
C VAL A 200 19.02 20.19 13.66
N LEU A 201 18.07 19.39 13.16
CA LEU A 201 17.32 19.73 11.95
C LEU A 201 16.37 20.91 12.14
N ARG A 202 15.77 21.08 13.32
CA ARG A 202 14.98 22.27 13.62
C ARG A 202 15.83 23.52 13.65
N SER A 203 17.06 23.43 14.16
CA SER A 203 18.01 24.56 14.18
C SER A 203 18.53 24.91 12.77
N ALA A 204 18.70 23.89 11.92
CA ALA A 204 19.07 24.05 10.51
C ALA A 204 17.98 24.73 9.67
N PHE A 205 16.69 24.52 9.99
CA PHE A 205 15.56 24.82 9.10
C PHE A 205 14.36 25.52 9.76
N GLY A 206 14.54 26.09 10.94
CA GLY A 206 13.46 26.73 11.71
C GLY A 206 12.62 27.69 10.85
N SER A 207 11.31 27.68 11.09
CA SER A 207 10.28 28.39 10.31
C SER A 207 10.50 29.89 10.14
N ASP A 208 11.28 30.50 11.04
CA ASP A 208 11.53 31.94 11.04
C ASP A 208 12.58 32.37 10.01
N ARG A 209 13.27 31.41 9.39
CA ARG A 209 14.29 31.68 8.38
C ARG A 209 13.70 31.54 6.99
N ARG A 210 13.25 32.66 6.41
CA ARG A 210 12.94 32.78 4.97
C ARG A 210 14.21 32.76 4.12
N GLU A 211 15.13 31.84 4.41
CA GLU A 211 16.35 31.68 3.63
C GLU A 211 16.06 30.97 2.31
N SER A 212 16.75 31.41 1.27
CA SER A 212 16.81 30.72 -0.02
C SER A 212 17.35 29.29 0.19
N PHE A 213 16.89 28.34 -0.62
CA PHE A 213 17.44 26.97 -0.61
C PHE A 213 18.53 26.80 -1.69
N PRO A 214 19.73 26.28 -1.36
CA PRO A 214 20.17 25.81 -0.04
C PRO A 214 20.45 26.97 0.94
N PRO A 215 20.36 26.74 2.27
CA PRO A 215 20.67 27.76 3.28
C PRO A 215 22.05 28.37 3.09
N ALA A 216 22.25 29.62 3.51
CA ALA A 216 23.50 30.35 3.23
C ALA A 216 24.74 29.71 3.88
N TRP A 217 24.53 29.05 5.03
CA TRP A 217 25.58 28.30 5.73
C TRP A 217 25.95 26.98 5.05
N MET A 218 25.13 26.50 4.10
CA MET A 218 25.41 25.29 3.34
C MET A 218 26.28 25.59 2.12
N ARG A 219 27.58 25.74 2.38
CA ARG A 219 28.59 25.92 1.35
C ARG A 219 28.84 24.60 0.58
N PRO A 220 29.29 24.65 -0.69
CA PRO A 220 29.58 23.45 -1.47
C PRO A 220 30.55 22.48 -0.78
N GLU A 221 31.53 23.01 -0.04
CA GLU A 221 32.56 22.22 0.66
C GLU A 221 31.93 21.41 1.81
N LEU A 222 31.00 22.01 2.56
CA LEU A 222 30.23 21.31 3.58
C LEU A 222 29.35 20.22 2.96
N LEU A 223 28.75 20.50 1.79
CA LEU A 223 27.94 19.51 1.09
C LEU A 223 28.77 18.31 0.62
N ASP A 224 30.01 18.54 0.17
CA ASP A 224 30.96 17.47 -0.16
C ASP A 224 31.30 16.66 1.11
N GLU A 225 31.56 17.32 2.24
CA GLU A 225 31.85 16.66 3.52
C GLU A 225 30.67 15.81 4.02
N LEU A 226 29.45 16.34 3.96
CA LEU A 226 28.24 15.61 4.34
C LEU A 226 28.02 14.36 3.48
N ILE A 227 28.30 14.44 2.18
CA ILE A 227 28.19 13.28 1.29
C ILE A 227 29.31 12.28 1.58
N ALA A 228 30.53 12.75 1.85
CA ALA A 228 31.67 11.89 2.21
C ALA A 228 31.44 11.12 3.52
N ALA A 229 30.67 11.68 4.45
CA ALA A 229 30.28 11.03 5.70
C ALA A 229 29.32 9.84 5.51
N VAL A 230 28.67 9.70 4.34
CA VAL A 230 27.84 8.53 4.01
C VAL A 230 28.74 7.32 3.74
N GLY A 231 28.62 6.27 4.56
CA GLY A 231 29.43 5.06 4.47
C GLY A 231 29.10 4.21 3.25
N ASP A 232 27.83 4.12 2.86
CA ASP A 232 27.38 3.40 1.66
C ASP A 232 27.88 4.07 0.36
N GLU A 233 28.72 3.34 -0.38
CA GLU A 233 29.37 3.83 -1.60
C GLU A 233 28.37 4.08 -2.75
N GLU A 234 27.30 3.28 -2.86
CA GLU A 234 26.29 3.47 -3.91
C GLU A 234 25.49 4.74 -3.65
N GLN A 235 25.06 4.94 -2.40
CA GLN A 235 24.34 6.13 -1.96
C GLN A 235 25.20 7.38 -2.09
N ARG A 236 26.49 7.31 -1.71
CA ARG A 236 27.45 8.40 -1.90
C ARG A 236 27.57 8.80 -3.38
N ARG A 237 27.74 7.83 -4.28
CA ARG A 237 27.79 8.08 -5.73
C ARG A 237 26.50 8.71 -6.26
N LEU A 238 25.34 8.23 -5.79
CA LEU A 238 24.04 8.78 -6.18
C LEU A 238 23.88 10.24 -5.74
N LEU A 239 24.29 10.56 -4.51
CA LEU A 239 24.23 11.91 -3.97
C LEU A 239 25.18 12.85 -4.74
N ALA A 240 26.40 12.40 -5.03
CA ALA A 240 27.43 13.15 -5.75
C ALA A 240 27.18 13.30 -7.27
N ARG A 241 26.22 12.58 -7.84
CA ARG A 241 26.03 12.47 -9.31
C ARG A 241 25.75 13.79 -10.05
N ASP A 242 25.08 14.76 -9.41
CA ASP A 242 24.68 16.00 -10.10
C ASP A 242 25.75 17.07 -9.93
N ARG A 243 26.01 17.89 -10.96
CA ARG A 243 26.91 19.05 -10.82
C ARG A 243 26.26 20.26 -10.13
N ASP A 244 24.93 20.27 -10.06
CA ASP A 244 24.15 21.35 -9.45
C ASP A 244 24.09 21.17 -7.93
N VAL A 245 24.73 22.09 -7.21
CA VAL A 245 24.77 22.14 -5.73
C VAL A 245 23.37 22.08 -5.13
N ARG A 246 22.39 22.79 -5.72
CA ARG A 246 21.02 22.85 -5.19
C ARG A 246 20.32 21.49 -5.30
N ARG A 247 20.54 20.76 -6.40
CA ARG A 247 19.97 19.42 -6.58
C ARG A 247 20.64 18.40 -5.67
N ARG A 248 21.97 18.46 -5.54
CA ARG A 248 22.73 17.63 -4.60
C ARG A 248 22.26 17.83 -3.16
N ALA A 249 22.19 19.08 -2.70
CA ALA A 249 21.69 19.44 -1.37
C ALA A 249 20.25 18.94 -1.17
N GLY A 250 19.38 19.15 -2.16
CA GLY A 250 18.00 18.67 -2.12
C GLY A 250 17.90 17.15 -1.93
N ARG A 251 18.68 16.36 -2.69
CA ARG A 251 18.71 14.90 -2.55
C ARG A 251 19.28 14.45 -1.21
N LEU A 252 20.38 15.06 -0.76
CA LEU A 252 20.96 14.76 0.55
C LEU A 252 19.93 14.99 1.66
N PHE A 253 19.21 16.11 1.63
CA PHE A 253 18.19 16.36 2.65
C PHE A 253 16.99 15.45 2.55
N VAL A 254 16.55 15.07 1.34
CA VAL A 254 15.55 14.01 1.20
C VAL A 254 16.03 12.72 1.87
N ALA A 255 17.30 12.36 1.69
CA ALA A 255 17.88 11.17 2.29
C ALA A 255 17.97 11.27 3.83
N ILE A 256 18.43 12.41 4.37
CA ILE A 256 18.49 12.67 5.81
C ILE A 256 17.08 12.60 6.43
N PHE A 257 16.12 13.37 5.90
CA PHE A 257 14.76 13.39 6.45
C PHE A 257 14.09 12.02 6.35
N SER A 258 14.31 11.27 5.27
CA SER A 258 13.74 9.93 5.15
C SER A 258 14.41 8.95 6.12
N GLY A 259 15.70 9.10 6.41
CA GLY A 259 16.40 8.33 7.44
C GLY A 259 15.85 8.60 8.84
N VAL A 260 15.69 9.88 9.20
CA VAL A 260 15.06 10.31 10.46
C VAL A 260 13.63 9.78 10.59
N MET A 261 12.84 9.85 9.52
CA MET A 261 11.48 9.30 9.50
C MET A 261 11.45 7.77 9.60
N LEU A 262 12.48 7.08 9.08
CA LEU A 262 12.61 5.63 9.22
C LEU A 262 12.90 5.25 10.67
N GLU A 263 13.80 5.97 11.34
CA GLU A 263 14.12 5.78 12.76
C GLU A 263 12.93 6.09 13.67
N PHE A 264 12.18 7.17 13.40
CA PHE A 264 10.95 7.45 14.12
C PHE A 264 9.91 6.32 13.96
N ARG A 265 9.78 5.77 12.75
CA ARG A 265 8.87 4.64 12.52
C ARG A 265 9.32 3.37 13.23
N SER A 266 10.61 3.07 13.24
CA SER A 266 11.13 1.87 13.92
C SER A 266 10.95 1.95 15.44
N GLN A 267 11.07 3.14 16.04
CA GLN A 267 10.70 3.33 17.46
C GLN A 267 9.23 3.00 17.72
N GLY A 268 8.34 3.43 16.82
CA GLY A 268 6.91 3.09 16.89
C GLY A 268 6.61 1.59 16.71
N GLU A 269 7.48 0.84 16.04
CA GLU A 269 7.34 -0.61 15.88
C GLU A 269 7.58 -1.39 17.17
N GLY A 270 8.43 -0.85 18.05
CA GLY A 270 8.77 -1.43 19.35
C GLY A 270 7.74 -1.18 20.46
N ILE A 271 6.68 -0.40 20.20
CA ILE A 271 5.63 -0.14 21.20
C ILE A 271 4.84 -1.43 21.45
N ASP A 272 4.80 -1.85 22.71
CA ASP A 272 4.06 -3.03 23.13
C ASP A 272 2.56 -2.89 22.81
N ARG A 273 1.96 -4.00 22.39
CA ARG A 273 0.56 -4.04 22.02
C ARG A 273 -0.35 -3.67 23.18
N SER A 274 -0.01 -4.08 24.40
CA SER A 274 -0.79 -3.77 25.60
C SER A 274 -0.87 -2.27 25.86
N LYS A 275 0.25 -1.54 25.69
CA LYS A 275 0.29 -0.07 25.79
C LYS A 275 -0.63 0.60 24.76
N LEU A 276 -0.65 0.09 23.53
CA LEU A 276 -1.52 0.62 22.47
C LEU A 276 -3.00 0.35 22.75
N GLU A 277 -3.33 -0.84 23.26
CA GLU A 277 -4.71 -1.19 23.64
C GLU A 277 -5.20 -0.33 24.82
N GLU A 278 -4.38 -0.14 25.86
CA GLU A 278 -4.67 0.76 26.97
C GLU A 278 -4.88 2.21 26.49
N PHE A 279 -3.97 2.70 25.65
CA PHE A 279 -4.10 4.02 25.05
C PHE A 279 -5.37 4.16 24.22
N PHE A 280 -5.72 3.15 23.41
CA PHE A 280 -6.95 3.15 22.63
C PHE A 280 -8.20 3.25 23.52
N VAL A 281 -8.26 2.50 24.62
CA VAL A 281 -9.36 2.57 25.60
C VAL A 281 -9.47 3.95 26.24
N GLY A 282 -8.34 4.63 26.47
CA GLY A 282 -8.29 5.99 27.00
C GLY A 282 -8.66 7.10 26.01
N LEU A 283 -8.77 6.82 24.70
CA LEU A 283 -9.18 7.81 23.71
C LEU A 283 -10.66 8.17 23.85
N LYS A 284 -11.02 9.43 23.51
CA LYS A 284 -12.42 9.85 23.40
C LYS A 284 -13.15 9.06 22.31
N GLY A 285 -14.44 8.80 22.50
CA GLY A 285 -15.26 7.98 21.59
C GLY A 285 -15.18 8.39 20.12
N GLU A 286 -15.17 9.69 19.80
CA GLU A 286 -15.01 10.17 18.42
C GLU A 286 -13.69 9.72 17.76
N ARG A 287 -12.60 9.69 18.53
CA ARG A 287 -11.27 9.26 18.06
C ARG A 287 -11.20 7.74 17.96
N GLN A 288 -11.82 7.02 18.89
CA GLN A 288 -11.96 5.57 18.81
C GLN A 288 -12.74 5.19 17.55
N ASP A 289 -13.85 5.86 17.28
CA ASP A 289 -14.67 5.65 16.08
C ASP A 289 -13.91 5.99 14.79
N GLU A 290 -13.15 7.10 14.76
CA GLU A 290 -12.28 7.44 13.63
C GLU A 290 -11.32 6.29 13.31
N ILE A 291 -10.65 5.74 14.34
CA ILE A 291 -9.72 4.63 14.19
C ILE A 291 -10.48 3.37 13.75
N MET A 292 -11.57 2.99 14.40
CA MET A 292 -12.32 1.77 14.11
C MET A 292 -12.88 1.72 12.68
N ARG A 293 -13.10 2.87 12.04
CA ARG A 293 -13.51 2.97 10.62
C ARG A 293 -12.36 2.70 9.65
N LEU A 294 -11.11 2.78 10.08
CA LEU A 294 -9.95 2.53 9.24
C LEU A 294 -9.74 1.01 9.02
N PRO A 295 -9.08 0.61 7.92
CA PRO A 295 -8.60 -0.75 7.75
C PRO A 295 -7.66 -1.20 8.89
N PRO A 296 -7.63 -2.49 9.30
CA PRO A 296 -6.86 -2.96 10.47
C PRO A 296 -5.36 -2.61 10.46
N ASP A 297 -4.72 -2.65 9.29
CA ASP A 297 -3.33 -2.23 9.07
C ASP A 297 -3.13 -0.74 9.33
N THR A 298 -4.11 0.08 8.90
CA THR A 298 -4.11 1.52 9.10
C THR A 298 -4.49 1.89 10.55
N GLN A 299 -5.32 1.08 11.21
CA GLN A 299 -5.69 1.27 12.62
C GLN A 299 -4.46 1.27 13.52
N ASN A 300 -3.65 0.22 13.43
CA ASN A 300 -2.47 0.09 14.28
C ASN A 300 -1.43 1.17 13.98
N MET A 301 -1.19 1.47 12.69
CA MET A 301 -0.29 2.57 12.30
C MET A 301 -0.78 3.93 12.83
N ARG A 302 -2.09 4.21 12.73
CA ARG A 302 -2.70 5.46 13.22
C ARG A 302 -2.61 5.54 14.74
N LEU A 303 -2.89 4.45 15.44
CA LEU A 303 -2.84 4.34 16.89
C LEU A 303 -1.41 4.53 17.42
N ARG A 304 -0.42 3.84 16.82
CA ARG A 304 1.01 4.04 17.13
C ARG A 304 1.43 5.49 16.94
N ARG A 305 1.04 6.09 15.81
CA ARG A 305 1.34 7.50 15.54
C ARG A 305 0.75 8.42 16.61
N MET A 306 -0.53 8.24 16.95
CA MET A 306 -1.20 9.04 17.98
C MET A 306 -0.57 8.83 19.36
N TYR A 307 -0.16 7.60 19.68
CA TYR A 307 0.54 7.27 20.92
C TYR A 307 1.87 8.02 21.00
N MET A 308 2.69 7.99 19.94
CA MET A 308 3.95 8.73 19.89
C MET A 308 3.74 10.25 19.96
N GLU A 309 2.70 10.77 19.30
CA GLU A 309 2.30 12.19 19.38
C GLU A 309 1.88 12.61 20.80
N ALA A 310 1.24 11.71 21.56
CA ALA A 310 0.82 11.95 22.93
C ALA A 310 1.95 11.81 23.97
N HIS A 311 3.05 11.13 23.62
CA HIS A 311 4.18 10.86 24.52
C HIS A 311 5.50 11.44 23.95
N PRO A 312 5.61 12.76 23.78
CA PRO A 312 6.78 13.38 23.15
C PRO A 312 8.08 13.20 23.94
N GLU A 313 8.00 12.94 25.26
CA GLU A 313 9.15 12.64 26.12
C GLU A 313 9.76 11.27 25.82
N GLU A 314 8.92 10.27 25.50
CA GLU A 314 9.36 8.90 25.13
C GLU A 314 9.66 8.82 23.62
N PHE A 315 8.93 9.59 22.79
CA PHE A 315 9.03 9.60 21.33
C PHE A 315 9.20 11.04 20.81
N PRO A 316 10.45 11.51 20.69
CA PRO A 316 10.75 12.83 20.16
C PRO A 316 10.12 13.00 18.78
N GLN A 317 9.31 14.05 18.60
CA GLN A 317 8.65 14.29 17.33
C GLN A 317 9.68 14.55 16.23
N PRO A 318 9.55 13.92 15.05
CA PRO A 318 10.43 14.22 13.94
C PRO A 318 10.26 15.68 13.54
N PRO A 319 11.32 16.32 13.03
CA PRO A 319 11.22 17.69 12.55
C PRO A 319 10.17 17.77 11.43
N MET A 320 9.37 18.84 11.45
CA MET A 320 8.45 19.11 10.34
C MET A 320 9.24 19.22 9.03
N VAL A 321 8.76 18.56 7.99
CA VAL A 321 9.34 18.66 6.64
C VAL A 321 9.19 20.11 6.17
N PRO A 322 10.30 20.82 5.86
CA PRO A 322 10.22 22.17 5.35
C PRO A 322 9.41 22.22 4.04
N PRO A 323 8.63 23.30 3.78
CA PRO A 323 7.80 23.38 2.58
C PRO A 323 8.57 23.17 1.27
N TRP A 324 9.80 23.69 1.18
CA TRP A 324 10.67 23.53 0.01
C TRP A 324 11.06 22.07 -0.22
N LEU A 325 11.26 21.28 0.85
CA LEU A 325 11.62 19.87 0.75
C LEU A 325 10.45 19.06 0.21
N GLY A 326 9.22 19.41 0.60
CA GLY A 326 8.00 18.87 -0.01
C GLY A 326 7.92 19.13 -1.52
N GLN A 327 8.37 20.30 -1.98
CA GLN A 327 8.44 20.62 -3.41
C GLN A 327 9.49 19.78 -4.13
N VAL A 328 10.67 19.58 -3.53
CA VAL A 328 11.74 18.72 -4.07
C VAL A 328 11.30 17.26 -4.15
N MET A 329 10.67 16.72 -3.10
CA MET A 329 10.13 15.35 -3.09
C MET A 329 9.08 15.13 -4.18
N ARG A 330 8.18 16.11 -4.41
CA ARG A 330 7.18 16.06 -5.50
C ARG A 330 7.82 16.16 -6.89
N ALA A 331 8.85 16.99 -7.06
CA ALA A 331 9.55 17.16 -8.32
C ALA A 331 10.42 15.94 -8.68
N GLY A 332 11.07 15.33 -7.69
CA GLY A 332 11.89 14.13 -7.83
C GLY A 332 11.10 12.89 -8.26
N GLY A 333 9.82 12.80 -7.89
CA GLY A 333 8.91 11.73 -8.33
C GLY A 333 8.58 11.75 -9.83
N ARG A 334 8.79 12.88 -10.52
CA ARG A 334 8.60 12.99 -11.99
C ARG A 334 9.92 13.05 -12.78
N GLY A 335 11.07 13.16 -12.11
CA GLY A 335 12.36 13.45 -12.75
C GLY A 335 13.36 12.29 -12.85
N LEU A 336 13.06 11.13 -12.25
CA LEU A 336 13.98 9.96 -12.25
C LEU A 336 13.64 8.90 -13.30
N GLY A 337 12.51 9.03 -14.00
CA GLY A 337 12.21 8.29 -15.22
C GLY A 337 12.25 9.26 -16.38
N GLY A 338 13.23 9.12 -17.27
CA GLY A 338 13.32 9.85 -18.54
C GLY A 338 12.22 9.40 -19.51
N GLY A 339 10.95 9.58 -19.14
CA GLY A 339 9.83 9.54 -20.05
C GLY A 339 9.68 10.93 -20.64
N GLU A 340 9.88 11.03 -21.95
CA GLU A 340 9.60 12.22 -22.74
C GLU A 340 8.28 12.86 -22.31
N ARG A 341 8.33 14.16 -22.02
CA ARG A 341 7.12 14.98 -21.97
C ARG A 341 6.44 14.86 -23.34
N PRO A 342 5.15 14.47 -23.43
CA PRO A 342 4.36 14.80 -24.60
C PRO A 342 4.36 16.33 -24.70
N GLY A 343 4.85 16.86 -25.82
CA GLY A 343 4.94 18.29 -26.05
C GLY A 343 3.58 19.00 -25.94
N PRO A 344 3.57 20.32 -25.74
CA PRO A 344 2.34 21.11 -25.76
C PRO A 344 1.93 21.31 -27.21
N GLY A 345 1.19 20.36 -27.79
CA GLY A 345 0.81 20.44 -29.19
C GLY A 345 0.04 19.22 -29.66
N GLY A 346 -1.24 19.16 -29.34
CA GLY A 346 -2.18 18.20 -29.92
C GLY A 346 -3.61 18.63 -29.61
N PRO A 347 -4.47 18.88 -30.63
CA PRO A 347 -5.79 19.45 -30.44
C PRO A 347 -6.69 18.46 -29.70
N MET A 348 -7.52 18.98 -28.78
CA MET A 348 -8.52 18.20 -28.08
C MET A 348 -9.45 17.51 -29.08
N GLY A 349 -9.28 16.19 -29.20
CA GLY A 349 -10.24 15.30 -29.81
C GLY A 349 -11.52 15.29 -28.98
N ARG A 350 -12.55 15.89 -29.56
CA ARG A 350 -13.97 15.78 -29.25
C ARG A 350 -14.31 14.37 -28.72
N GLY A 351 -14.64 14.27 -27.44
CA GLY A 351 -15.36 13.11 -26.91
C GLY A 351 -16.80 13.11 -27.43
N PRO A 352 -17.40 11.94 -27.64
CA PRO A 352 -18.72 11.83 -28.26
C PRO A 352 -19.83 12.37 -27.32
N GLU A 353 -20.64 13.24 -27.92
CA GLU A 353 -21.99 13.62 -27.52
C GLU A 353 -22.79 12.42 -27.00
N PHE A 354 -23.12 12.45 -25.71
CA PHE A 354 -24.29 11.74 -25.21
C PHE A 354 -25.51 12.65 -25.42
N GLY A 355 -26.38 12.23 -26.33
CA GLY A 355 -27.70 12.81 -26.56
C GLY A 355 -28.70 12.53 -25.42
N PRO A 356 -29.93 13.04 -25.55
CA PRO A 356 -30.66 13.70 -24.47
C PRO A 356 -31.56 12.75 -23.66
N GLY A 357 -31.62 12.98 -22.35
CA GLY A 357 -32.66 12.46 -21.46
C GLY A 357 -33.85 13.44 -21.39
N PRO A 358 -35.09 12.95 -21.24
CA PRO A 358 -36.31 13.73 -21.41
C PRO A 358 -36.68 14.62 -20.21
N GLU A 359 -37.47 15.64 -20.55
CA GLU A 359 -38.05 16.71 -19.74
C GLU A 359 -39.12 16.26 -18.72
N GLY A 360 -39.32 17.12 -17.71
CA GLY A 360 -40.50 17.22 -16.82
C GLY A 360 -40.15 16.95 -15.35
N ASP A 361 -40.38 17.80 -14.34
CA ASP A 361 -40.93 19.15 -14.17
C ASP A 361 -40.33 19.71 -12.86
N PRO A 362 -40.05 21.02 -12.71
CA PRO A 362 -39.79 21.60 -11.39
C PRO A 362 -41.09 22.10 -10.72
N PRO A 363 -41.18 22.06 -9.38
CA PRO A 363 -42.40 22.33 -8.63
C PRO A 363 -42.76 23.81 -8.55
N ALA A 364 -44.06 24.05 -8.48
CA ALA A 364 -44.68 25.34 -8.28
C ALA A 364 -44.54 25.85 -6.83
N GLY A 365 -44.21 27.14 -6.72
CA GLY A 365 -44.86 28.07 -5.79
C GLY A 365 -44.34 28.13 -4.35
N ALA A 366 -43.68 29.24 -4.00
CA ALA A 366 -43.97 29.97 -2.77
C ALA A 366 -43.47 31.42 -2.87
N ASN A 367 -44.44 32.31 -2.69
CA ASN A 367 -44.47 33.76 -2.77
C ASN A 367 -43.52 34.55 -1.84
N GLY A 368 -43.36 35.84 -2.18
CA GLY A 368 -43.01 36.95 -1.28
C GLY A 368 -41.99 37.88 -1.94
N GLU A 369 -42.37 38.90 -2.74
CA GLU A 369 -42.76 40.25 -2.29
C GLU A 369 -41.91 40.72 -1.10
N ASP A 370 -41.13 41.82 -1.12
CA ASP A 370 -41.53 43.17 -1.50
C ASP A 370 -40.30 44.13 -1.58
N ARG A 371 -40.34 45.10 -2.51
CA ARG A 371 -39.79 46.48 -2.50
C ARG A 371 -38.30 46.77 -2.16
N ASN A 372 -37.56 47.39 -3.09
CA ASN A 372 -37.52 48.86 -3.30
C ASN A 372 -36.49 49.23 -4.43
N PRO A 373 -36.72 50.27 -5.28
CA PRO A 373 -35.87 50.59 -6.43
C PRO A 373 -35.05 51.89 -6.27
N ARG A 374 -34.27 52.22 -7.32
CA ARG A 374 -33.39 53.41 -7.59
C ARG A 374 -31.92 53.14 -7.30
N ARG A 375 -30.93 53.40 -8.17
CA ARG A 375 -30.77 54.32 -9.32
C ARG A 375 -29.50 53.90 -10.09
N PRO A 376 -29.43 54.00 -11.43
CA PRO A 376 -28.17 53.99 -12.16
C PRO A 376 -27.73 55.42 -12.54
N GLY A 377 -26.44 55.70 -12.41
CA GLY A 377 -25.79 56.94 -12.85
C GLY A 377 -24.36 56.65 -13.33
N PRO A 378 -23.78 57.51 -14.18
CA PRO A 378 -23.21 57.07 -15.44
C PRO A 378 -21.73 57.43 -15.64
N GLY A 379 -21.15 56.88 -16.71
CA GLY A 379 -20.17 57.60 -17.52
C GLY A 379 -18.70 57.38 -17.16
N GLY A 380 -17.92 56.92 -18.14
CA GLY A 380 -16.47 56.81 -18.02
C GLY A 380 -15.81 56.18 -19.24
N GLU A 381 -16.02 56.77 -20.41
CA GLU A 381 -15.22 56.53 -21.61
C GLU A 381 -13.73 56.75 -21.31
N ARG A 382 -12.86 55.80 -21.68
CA ARG A 382 -11.51 56.11 -22.15
C ARG A 382 -11.14 55.20 -23.30
N GLY A 383 -11.05 55.84 -24.47
CA GLY A 383 -10.55 55.28 -25.71
C GLY A 383 -9.02 55.08 -25.75
N PRO A 384 -8.49 54.71 -26.93
CA PRO A 384 -7.26 53.94 -27.06
C PRO A 384 -6.09 54.71 -27.69
N ARG A 385 -4.98 53.98 -27.91
CA ARG A 385 -3.75 54.29 -28.70
C ARG A 385 -2.60 54.83 -27.83
N GLY A 386 -1.33 54.49 -28.09
CA GLY A 386 -0.77 53.81 -29.24
C GLY A 386 0.71 53.48 -29.06
N ARG A 387 1.28 53.01 -30.18
CA ARG A 387 2.64 52.50 -30.39
C ARG A 387 3.71 53.60 -30.41
N GLY A 388 4.97 53.18 -30.21
CA GLY A 388 6.19 53.85 -30.68
C GLY A 388 7.34 53.61 -29.68
N ARG A 389 8.33 52.73 -29.95
CA ARG A 389 9.61 53.00 -30.67
C ARG A 389 10.26 54.32 -30.18
N ASP A 390 11.50 54.39 -29.70
CA ASP A 390 12.74 53.95 -30.37
C ASP A 390 13.97 54.14 -29.42
N ARG A 391 15.02 53.33 -29.64
CA ARG A 391 16.49 53.63 -29.64
C ARG A 391 17.29 54.12 -28.40
N ASN A 392 18.38 53.37 -28.17
CA ASN A 392 19.80 53.76 -28.00
C ASN A 392 20.17 55.04 -27.24
N ARG A 393 21.05 54.92 -26.23
CA ARG A 393 22.51 55.19 -26.31
C ARG A 393 23.15 55.02 -24.93
N LYS A 394 24.27 54.29 -24.85
CA LYS A 394 25.30 54.48 -23.82
C LYS A 394 26.47 55.24 -24.45
N PRO A 395 27.17 56.11 -23.71
CA PRO A 395 28.55 56.44 -24.00
C PRO A 395 29.51 55.68 -23.08
N ASP A 396 30.65 55.33 -23.65
CA ASP A 396 31.86 54.95 -22.92
C ASP A 396 32.50 56.19 -22.27
N ALA A 397 33.04 56.01 -21.07
CA ALA A 397 34.19 56.70 -20.51
C ALA A 397 34.81 55.80 -19.43
#